data_AF-A0A2N4UW68-F1
#
_entry.id   AF-A0A2N4UW68-F1
#
_cell.length_a   1.000
_cell.length_b   1.000
_cell.length_c   1.000
_cell.angle_alpha   90.00
_cell.angle_beta   90.00
_cell.angle_gamma   90.00
#
_symmetry.space_group_name_H-M   'P 1'
#
loop_
_entity.id
_entity.type
_entity.pdbx_description
1 polymer ?
#
loop_
_entity_poly.entity_id
_entity_poly.type
_entity_poly.pdbx_seq_one_letter_code
_entity_poly.pdbx_strand_id
1 'polypeptide(L)'
;MSEDKKFYSASSLAKRLGVEYSDLVRALLLSQYVMRGADRKLVLTDEGIAAGAKMGSSDKYGPFIQWPEGLNVDVELKTPTQNTKSVPQTSNNRNANTKNISSRTLAKRLNLDANYLNDIACVLGWASKASKVNGYLSTNLGLKEGISHGYSSKYNMAYLLFPHNILTYDKFNNCVEIFKHLELNNIGLYTGTVECVQTMAVDGHIVNSIYHCIIDNWLLFHGITHIINSRNPFPNTDFFLPELGLSIKFNMDESTESIPIVDETNGRMITFNPNNIIHIEEVMNKASFTLRI
;
A
#
# COMPACT_ATOMS: atom_id res chain seq x y z
N MET A 1 10.34 31.50 37.77
CA MET A 1 10.74 30.15 38.23
C MET A 1 10.56 29.20 37.06
N SER A 2 11.63 28.94 36.33
CA SER A 2 11.61 28.01 35.18
C SER A 2 11.65 26.59 35.72
N GLU A 3 10.57 25.82 35.53
CA GLU A 3 10.56 24.38 35.78
C GLU A 3 11.69 23.73 34.98
N ASP A 4 12.59 23.03 35.67
CA ASP A 4 13.62 22.20 35.04
C ASP A 4 12.93 21.08 34.27
N LYS A 5 12.68 21.30 32.97
CA LYS A 5 12.20 20.27 32.05
C LYS A 5 13.24 19.16 32.01
N LYS A 6 12.96 18.03 32.66
CA LYS A 6 13.83 16.86 32.64
C LYS A 6 13.81 16.19 31.27
N PHE A 7 14.99 15.83 30.81
CA PHE A 7 15.21 15.16 29.53
C PHE A 7 15.73 13.74 29.76
N TYR A 8 15.24 12.79 28.97
CA TYR A 8 15.58 11.38 29.05
C TYR A 8 16.15 10.86 27.73
N SER A 9 17.12 9.95 27.79
CA SER A 9 17.45 9.12 26.62
C SER A 9 16.28 8.20 26.29
N ALA A 10 16.19 7.70 25.05
CA ALA A 10 15.12 6.76 24.66
C ALA A 10 15.07 5.50 25.55
N SER A 11 16.21 4.99 26.02
CA SER A 11 16.27 3.85 26.94
C SER A 11 15.77 4.19 28.34
N SER A 12 16.07 5.39 28.85
CA SER A 12 15.55 5.87 30.14
C SER A 12 14.07 6.20 30.07
N LEU A 13 13.60 6.76 28.95
CA LEU A 13 12.19 7.08 28.72
C LEU A 13 11.36 5.79 28.63
N ALA A 14 11.84 4.76 27.93
CA ALA A 14 11.16 3.46 27.83
C ALA A 14 10.97 2.81 29.21
N LYS A 15 12.04 2.78 30.02
CA LYS A 15 11.99 2.28 31.40
C LYS A 15 10.98 3.04 32.25
N ARG A 16 10.94 4.36 32.11
CA ARG A 16 10.01 5.22 32.87
C ARG A 16 8.56 4.99 32.48
N LEU A 17 8.29 4.83 31.18
CA LEU A 17 6.96 4.56 30.65
C LEU A 17 6.51 3.11 30.87
N GLY A 18 7.38 2.24 31.38
CA GLY A 18 7.08 0.82 31.57
C GLY A 18 6.91 0.06 30.25
N VAL A 19 7.50 0.56 29.17
CA VAL A 19 7.38 -0.01 27.82
C VAL A 19 8.71 -0.59 27.37
N GLU A 20 8.66 -1.57 26.47
CA GLU A 20 9.85 -2.07 25.83
C GLU A 20 10.52 -0.99 24.97
N TYR A 21 11.85 -0.96 24.98
CA TYR A 21 12.63 0.04 24.22
C TYR A 21 12.28 0.00 22.73
N SER A 22 12.07 -1.20 22.18
CA SER A 22 11.66 -1.39 20.79
C SER A 22 10.28 -0.80 20.48
N ASP A 23 9.34 -0.87 21.43
CA ASP A 23 7.99 -0.33 21.29
C ASP A 23 7.99 1.20 21.36
N LEU A 24 8.79 1.80 22.24
CA LEU A 24 8.99 3.25 22.24
C LEU A 24 9.63 3.73 20.93
N VAL A 25 10.71 3.08 20.47
CA VAL A 25 11.37 3.45 19.21
C VAL A 25 10.43 3.33 18.02
N ARG A 26 9.59 2.28 17.99
CA ARG A 26 8.54 2.12 16.98
C ARG A 26 7.55 3.28 17.02
N ALA A 27 7.08 3.67 18.19
CA ALA A 27 6.11 4.74 18.35
C ALA A 27 6.70 6.11 17.95
N LEU A 28 7.98 6.36 18.23
CA LEU A 28 8.71 7.55 17.79
C LEU A 28 8.90 7.60 16.26
N LEU A 29 9.14 6.46 15.61
CA LEU A 29 9.23 6.35 14.15
C LEU A 29 7.86 6.57 13.49
N LEU A 30 6.80 6.00 14.05
CA LEU A 30 5.43 6.15 13.55
C LEU A 30 4.92 7.60 13.70
N SER A 31 5.29 8.26 14.80
CA SER A 31 4.98 9.69 15.04
C SER A 31 5.85 10.63 14.21
N GLN A 32 6.72 10.09 13.35
CA GLN A 32 7.70 10.82 12.54
C GLN A 32 8.68 11.70 13.34
N TYR A 33 8.80 11.50 14.66
CA TYR A 33 9.72 12.27 15.52
C TYR A 33 11.18 11.88 15.30
N VAL A 34 11.43 10.70 14.78
CA VAL A 34 12.75 10.23 14.34
C VAL A 34 12.64 9.52 13.01
N MET A 35 13.73 9.53 12.25
CA MET A 35 13.92 8.72 11.05
C MET A 35 15.19 7.88 11.20
N ARG A 36 15.37 6.82 10.39
CA ARG A 36 16.64 6.08 10.37
C ARG A 36 17.59 6.71 9.35
N GLY A 37 18.75 7.16 9.83
CA GLY A 37 19.85 7.66 9.01
C GLY A 37 20.59 6.54 8.27
N ALA A 38 21.52 6.93 7.39
CA ALA A 38 22.29 6.02 6.53
C ALA A 38 23.08 4.95 7.30
N ASP A 39 23.46 5.23 8.55
CA ASP A 39 24.21 4.33 9.43
C ASP A 39 23.32 3.50 10.37
N ARG A 40 22.01 3.43 10.08
CA ARG A 40 20.97 2.78 10.90
C ARG A 40 20.74 3.43 12.27
N LYS A 41 21.40 4.55 12.59
CA LYS A 41 21.10 5.33 13.81
C LYS A 41 19.82 6.13 13.64
N LEU A 42 19.18 6.44 14.76
CA LEU A 42 18.03 7.34 14.78
C LEU A 42 18.52 8.77 14.57
N VAL A 43 17.95 9.45 13.59
CA VAL A 43 18.17 10.86 13.27
C VAL A 43 16.90 11.60 13.65
N LEU A 44 17.06 12.70 14.39
CA LEU A 44 15.96 13.53 14.83
C LEU A 44 15.39 14.31 13.64
N THR A 45 14.06 14.36 13.53
CA THR A 45 13.34 15.13 12.50
C THR A 45 12.89 16.49 13.02
N ASP A 46 12.41 17.35 12.13
CA ASP A 46 11.84 18.65 12.51
C ASP A 46 10.59 18.49 13.39
N GLU A 47 9.77 17.46 13.13
CA GLU A 47 8.61 17.08 13.96
C GLU A 47 9.05 16.64 15.36
N GLY A 48 10.16 15.91 15.47
CA GLY A 48 10.74 15.52 16.75
C GLY A 48 11.27 16.72 17.55
N ILE A 49 11.88 17.70 16.88
CA ILE A 49 12.31 18.96 17.50
C ILE A 49 11.08 19.76 17.98
N ALA A 50 10.03 19.83 17.17
CA ALA A 50 8.76 20.47 17.53
C ALA A 50 8.07 19.79 18.72
N ALA A 51 8.17 18.46 18.83
CA ALA A 51 7.74 17.68 19.99
C ALA A 51 8.63 17.86 21.23
N GLY A 52 9.66 18.72 21.14
CA GLY A 52 10.52 19.12 22.24
C GLY A 52 11.77 18.26 22.42
N ALA A 53 12.07 17.35 21.49
CA ALA A 53 13.28 16.55 21.54
C ALA A 53 14.51 17.36 21.15
N LYS A 54 15.68 16.96 21.66
CA LYS A 54 16.96 17.66 21.45
C LYS A 54 18.11 16.68 21.27
N MET A 55 19.20 17.15 20.67
CA MET A 55 20.44 16.38 20.60
C MET A 55 21.24 16.58 21.89
N GLY A 56 21.57 15.48 22.58
CA GLY A 56 22.50 15.42 23.69
C GLY A 56 23.80 14.73 23.30
N SER A 57 24.82 14.81 24.15
CA SER A 57 26.09 14.09 24.00
C SER A 57 26.48 13.44 25.32
N SER A 58 27.09 12.26 25.24
CA SER A 58 27.62 11.52 26.39
C SER A 58 29.01 11.00 26.07
N ASP A 59 29.97 11.19 26.97
CA ASP A 59 31.36 10.74 26.81
C ASP A 59 31.47 9.23 26.50
N LYS A 60 30.53 8.43 27.02
CA LYS A 60 30.52 6.96 26.85
C LYS A 60 29.85 6.46 25.56
N TYR A 61 28.93 7.23 24.96
CA TYR A 61 28.04 6.73 23.90
C TYR A 61 27.92 7.67 22.69
N GLY A 62 28.59 8.84 22.73
CA GLY A 62 28.53 9.84 21.68
C GLY A 62 27.20 10.59 21.65
N PRO A 63 26.85 11.22 20.50
CA PRO A 63 25.62 11.99 20.35
C PRO A 63 24.38 11.09 20.38
N PHE A 64 23.34 11.50 21.12
CA PHE A 64 22.09 10.77 21.27
C PHE A 64 20.88 11.73 21.37
N ILE A 65 19.68 11.22 21.10
CA ILE A 65 18.44 12.01 21.16
C ILE A 65 17.88 12.00 22.59
N GLN A 66 17.57 13.18 23.08
CA GLN A 66 16.95 13.47 24.38
C GLN A 66 15.48 13.84 24.20
N TRP A 67 14.62 13.26 25.03
CA TRP A 67 13.17 13.42 24.98
C TRP A 67 12.66 14.11 26.24
N PRO A 68 11.70 15.04 26.13
CA PRO A 68 11.11 15.68 27.30
C PRO A 68 10.28 14.67 28.11
N GLU A 69 10.20 14.88 29.42
CA GLU A 69 9.42 14.04 30.34
C GLU A 69 7.94 13.89 29.96
N GLY A 70 7.34 14.94 29.40
CA GLY A 70 5.93 14.98 28.98
C GLY A 70 5.67 14.55 27.54
N LEU A 71 6.59 13.81 26.90
CA LEU A 71 6.40 13.37 25.52
C LEU A 71 5.17 12.45 25.42
N ASN A 72 4.17 12.88 24.66
CA ASN A 72 2.97 12.10 24.43
C ASN A 72 3.19 11.21 23.19
N VAL A 73 3.31 9.90 23.41
CA VAL A 73 3.48 8.91 22.34
C VAL A 73 2.54 7.75 22.62
N ASP A 74 1.74 7.37 21.63
CA ASP A 74 0.83 6.23 21.73
C ASP A 74 1.62 4.92 21.72
N VAL A 75 1.96 4.42 22.92
CA VAL A 75 2.63 3.12 23.08
C VAL A 75 1.61 2.11 23.61
N GLU A 76 1.22 1.16 22.76
CA GLU A 76 0.35 0.05 23.16
C GLU A 76 1.01 -0.81 24.24
N LEU A 77 0.49 -0.73 25.47
CA LEU A 77 0.94 -1.53 26.61
C LEU A 77 0.44 -2.98 26.45
N LYS A 78 1.37 -3.93 26.29
CA LYS A 78 1.06 -5.36 26.41
C LYS A 78 1.09 -5.76 27.88
N THR A 79 -0.05 -5.80 28.55
CA THR A 79 -0.16 -6.47 29.86
C THR A 79 -0.16 -7.99 29.68
N PRO A 80 0.59 -8.78 30.47
CA PRO A 80 0.58 -10.23 30.36
C PRO A 80 -0.56 -10.89 31.18
N THR A 81 -0.98 -12.08 30.71
CA THR A 81 -1.73 -13.17 31.43
C THR A 81 -3.25 -12.97 31.65
N GLN A 82 -4.18 -13.95 31.53
CA GLN A 82 -4.17 -15.42 31.52
C GLN A 82 -5.32 -16.02 30.65
N ASN A 83 -5.15 -17.29 30.28
CA ASN A 83 -6.15 -18.20 29.70
C ASN A 83 -7.40 -18.41 30.57
N THR A 84 -8.60 -18.42 29.97
CA THR A 84 -9.69 -19.38 30.28
C THR A 84 -10.73 -19.39 29.15
N LYS A 85 -11.16 -20.59 28.75
CA LYS A 85 -12.27 -20.87 27.81
C LYS A 85 -13.63 -20.65 28.50
N SER A 86 -14.57 -19.97 27.85
CA SER A 86 -16.02 -20.22 27.91
C SER A 86 -16.77 -19.36 26.87
N VAL A 87 -17.85 -19.91 26.32
CA VAL A 87 -18.77 -19.35 25.31
C VAL A 87 -20.19 -19.55 25.89
N PRO A 88 -21.26 -18.85 25.45
CA PRO A 88 -21.45 -17.43 25.12
C PRO A 88 -22.58 -16.80 25.99
N GLN A 89 -22.75 -15.48 26.01
CA GLN A 89 -24.06 -14.83 25.82
C GLN A 89 -23.99 -13.30 25.82
N THR A 90 -24.56 -12.73 24.74
CA THR A 90 -25.31 -11.48 24.64
C THR A 90 -24.86 -10.26 25.44
N SER A 91 -24.25 -9.29 24.75
CA SER A 91 -24.78 -7.92 24.66
C SER A 91 -23.86 -7.05 23.80
N ASN A 92 -24.47 -6.07 23.15
CA ASN A 92 -23.87 -5.08 22.26
C ASN A 92 -22.57 -4.48 22.81
N ASN A 93 -21.48 -4.57 22.04
CA ASN A 93 -20.62 -3.42 21.82
C ASN A 93 -19.73 -3.60 20.58
N ARG A 94 -19.82 -2.62 19.68
CA ARG A 94 -18.91 -2.41 18.55
C ARG A 94 -17.52 -2.10 19.10
N ASN A 95 -16.74 -3.14 19.33
CA ASN A 95 -15.28 -3.11 19.41
C ASN A 95 -14.81 -4.55 19.14
N ALA A 96 -15.18 -5.06 17.96
CA ALA A 96 -14.46 -6.19 17.42
C ALA A 96 -13.09 -5.64 17.04
N ASN A 97 -12.11 -5.91 17.90
CA ASN A 97 -10.69 -5.83 17.60
C ASN A 97 -10.43 -6.84 16.46
N THR A 98 -10.87 -6.52 15.25
CA THR A 98 -10.76 -7.37 14.08
C THR A 98 -9.31 -7.28 13.62
N LYS A 99 -8.52 -8.21 14.12
CA LYS A 99 -7.08 -8.31 13.87
C LYS A 99 -6.80 -8.48 12.36
N ASN A 100 -6.47 -7.40 11.66
CA ASN A 100 -6.18 -7.44 10.23
C ASN A 100 -5.24 -8.61 9.84
N ILE A 101 -5.52 -9.24 8.70
CA ILE A 101 -4.88 -10.45 8.19
C ILE A 101 -3.79 -10.06 7.19
N SER A 102 -2.60 -10.66 7.28
CA SER A 102 -1.55 -10.45 6.26
C SER A 102 -1.87 -11.08 4.91
N SER A 103 -1.32 -10.53 3.81
CA SER A 103 -1.45 -11.11 2.46
C SER A 103 -1.09 -12.58 2.44
N ARG A 104 0.02 -13.00 3.07
CA ARG A 104 0.43 -14.43 3.11
C ARG A 104 -0.60 -15.33 3.78
N THR A 105 -1.22 -14.87 4.86
CA THR A 105 -2.23 -15.65 5.55
C THR A 105 -3.52 -15.74 4.74
N LEU A 106 -3.92 -14.64 4.10
CA LEU A 106 -5.12 -14.59 3.27
C LEU A 106 -4.95 -15.41 1.98
N ALA A 107 -3.79 -15.32 1.33
CA ALA A 107 -3.45 -16.04 0.10
C ALA A 107 -3.53 -17.55 0.30
N LYS A 108 -2.99 -18.05 1.42
CA LYS A 108 -3.14 -19.46 1.82
C LYS A 108 -4.59 -19.91 1.97
N ARG A 109 -5.50 -19.04 2.43
CA ARG A 109 -6.94 -19.37 2.55
C ARG A 109 -7.62 -19.41 1.18
N LEU A 110 -7.15 -18.60 0.24
CA LEU A 110 -7.70 -18.49 -1.10
C LEU A 110 -7.07 -19.47 -2.09
N ASN A 111 -6.03 -20.19 -1.67
CA ASN A 111 -5.19 -21.04 -2.53
C ASN A 111 -4.67 -20.24 -3.74
N LEU A 112 -4.07 -19.09 -3.46
CA LEU A 112 -3.48 -18.15 -4.42
C LEU A 112 -2.06 -17.78 -3.96
N ASP A 113 -1.15 -17.46 -4.87
CA ASP A 113 0.15 -16.86 -4.52
C ASP A 113 -0.04 -15.54 -3.72
N ALA A 114 0.81 -15.32 -2.72
CA ALA A 114 0.72 -14.15 -1.85
C ALA A 114 1.07 -12.82 -2.54
N ASN A 115 1.82 -12.85 -3.64
CA ASN A 115 2.14 -11.68 -4.44
C ASN A 115 0.89 -11.17 -5.17
N TYR A 116 0.06 -12.07 -5.70
CA TYR A 116 -1.18 -11.72 -6.38
C TYR A 116 -2.17 -10.98 -5.49
N LEU A 117 -2.19 -11.22 -4.18
CA LEU A 117 -3.02 -10.41 -3.28
C LEU A 117 -2.57 -8.95 -3.18
N ASN A 118 -1.27 -8.69 -3.24
CA ASN A 118 -0.79 -7.31 -3.26
C ASN A 118 -1.13 -6.65 -4.60
N ASP A 119 -1.03 -7.41 -5.70
CA ASP A 119 -1.40 -6.93 -7.03
C ASP A 119 -2.90 -6.63 -7.12
N ILE A 120 -3.76 -7.51 -6.59
CA ILE A 120 -5.21 -7.26 -6.47
C ILE A 120 -5.47 -5.96 -5.70
N ALA A 121 -4.77 -5.73 -4.58
CA ALA A 121 -4.93 -4.48 -3.83
C ALA A 121 -4.47 -3.25 -4.63
N CYS A 122 -3.45 -3.37 -5.48
CA CYS A 122 -3.05 -2.31 -6.40
C CYS A 122 -4.11 -2.06 -7.49
N VAL A 123 -4.66 -3.13 -8.10
CA VAL A 123 -5.73 -3.03 -9.11
C VAL A 123 -6.97 -2.36 -8.53
N LEU A 124 -7.31 -2.68 -7.28
CA LEU A 124 -8.43 -2.05 -6.55
C LEU A 124 -8.15 -0.60 -6.13
N GLY A 125 -6.94 -0.08 -6.38
CA GLY A 125 -6.53 1.25 -5.91
C GLY A 125 -6.32 1.34 -4.40
N TRP A 126 -6.30 0.22 -3.70
CA TRP A 126 -6.16 0.17 -2.25
C TRP A 126 -4.71 0.23 -1.79
N ALA A 127 -3.79 -0.14 -2.65
CA ALA A 127 -2.37 -0.14 -2.36
C ALA A 127 -1.54 0.36 -3.54
N SER A 128 -0.30 0.75 -3.25
CA SER A 128 0.69 1.10 -4.25
C SER A 128 2.05 0.54 -3.84
N LYS A 129 2.92 0.30 -4.84
CA LYS A 129 4.30 -0.07 -4.58
C LYS A 129 5.04 1.15 -4.06
N ALA A 130 5.70 1.02 -2.92
CA ALA A 130 6.32 2.16 -2.27
C ALA A 130 7.58 2.61 -3.02
N SER A 131 7.63 3.86 -3.46
CA SER A 131 8.78 4.38 -4.24
C SER A 131 10.06 4.53 -3.41
N LYS A 132 9.95 4.63 -2.07
CA LYS A 132 11.08 4.89 -1.14
C LYS A 132 11.41 3.71 -0.21
N VAL A 133 10.53 2.72 -0.11
CA VAL A 133 10.67 1.57 0.79
C VAL A 133 10.31 0.32 -0.01
N ASN A 134 10.98 -0.81 0.22
CA ASN A 134 10.63 -2.03 -0.49
C ASN A 134 9.24 -2.52 -0.06
N GLY A 135 8.41 -3.00 -0.99
CA GLY A 135 7.06 -3.53 -0.68
C GLY A 135 5.91 -2.57 -1.01
N TYR A 136 4.81 -2.67 -0.25
CA TYR A 136 3.52 -2.04 -0.60
C TYR A 136 2.96 -1.20 0.55
N LEU A 137 2.36 -0.07 0.20
CA LEU A 137 1.69 0.84 1.14
C LEU A 137 0.22 0.99 0.76
N SER A 138 -0.61 1.22 1.77
CA SER A 138 -2.04 1.51 1.56
C SER A 138 -2.21 2.93 1.02
N THR A 139 -3.08 3.11 0.02
CA THR A 139 -3.52 4.42 -0.44
C THR A 139 -4.56 5.00 0.52
N ASN A 140 -4.95 6.27 0.30
CA ASN A 140 -6.07 6.88 1.04
C ASN A 140 -7.39 6.12 0.81
N LEU A 141 -7.61 5.59 -0.39
CA LEU A 141 -8.78 4.76 -0.69
C LEU A 141 -8.70 3.44 0.08
N GLY A 142 -7.54 2.77 0.06
CA GLY A 142 -7.34 1.52 0.80
C GLY A 142 -7.57 1.68 2.30
N LEU A 143 -7.07 2.77 2.91
CA LEU A 143 -7.31 3.06 4.32
C LEU A 143 -8.79 3.21 4.64
N LYS A 144 -9.59 3.84 3.77
CA LYS A 144 -11.04 3.95 3.91
C LYS A 144 -11.75 2.60 3.81
N GLU A 145 -11.25 1.73 2.93
CA GLU A 145 -11.73 0.34 2.76
C GLU A 145 -11.18 -0.63 3.83
N GLY A 146 -10.46 -0.11 4.83
CA GLY A 146 -9.95 -0.88 5.97
C GLY A 146 -8.64 -1.64 5.69
N ILE A 147 -8.03 -1.43 4.52
CA ILE A 147 -6.68 -1.91 4.21
C ILE A 147 -5.67 -1.05 4.95
N SER A 148 -4.78 -1.70 5.69
CA SER A 148 -3.67 -1.05 6.40
C SER A 148 -2.34 -1.63 5.92
N HIS A 149 -1.24 -1.04 6.36
CA HIS A 149 0.10 -1.58 6.09
C HIS A 149 0.91 -1.65 7.37
N GLY A 150 1.74 -2.66 7.47
CA GLY A 150 2.76 -2.81 8.50
C GLY A 150 4.15 -2.74 7.89
N TYR A 151 5.16 -2.66 8.75
CA TYR A 151 6.56 -2.70 8.32
C TYR A 151 7.30 -3.86 8.99
N SER A 152 8.02 -4.65 8.20
CA SER A 152 8.82 -5.76 8.70
C SER A 152 10.29 -5.37 8.79
N SER A 153 10.78 -5.13 10.00
CA SER A 153 12.20 -4.85 10.25
C SER A 153 13.12 -5.99 9.82
N LYS A 154 12.64 -7.24 9.86
CA LYS A 154 13.40 -8.43 9.45
C LYS A 154 13.68 -8.46 7.95
N TYR A 155 12.69 -8.05 7.15
CA TYR A 155 12.75 -8.12 5.69
C TYR A 155 12.92 -6.74 5.03
N ASN A 156 13.02 -5.68 5.84
CA ASN A 156 13.12 -4.29 5.39
C ASN A 156 12.05 -3.93 4.33
N MET A 157 10.81 -4.37 4.55
CA MET A 157 9.71 -4.14 3.60
C MET A 157 8.39 -3.80 4.27
N ALA A 158 7.62 -2.92 3.62
CA ALA A 158 6.23 -2.65 3.94
C ALA A 158 5.34 -3.76 3.37
N TYR A 159 4.33 -4.17 4.13
CA TYR A 159 3.41 -5.23 3.74
C TYR A 159 1.98 -4.85 4.08
N LEU A 160 1.03 -5.35 3.30
CA LEU A 160 -0.39 -5.06 3.45
C LEU A 160 -1.05 -5.96 4.51
N LEU A 161 -2.07 -5.37 5.13
CA LEU A 161 -2.93 -5.97 6.14
C LEU A 161 -4.39 -5.74 5.72
N PHE A 162 -5.08 -6.84 5.42
CA PHE A 162 -6.45 -6.87 4.94
C PHE A 162 -7.44 -7.03 6.10
N PRO A 163 -8.62 -6.40 6.06
CA PRO A 163 -9.61 -6.56 7.11
C PRO A 163 -10.18 -7.99 7.09
N HIS A 164 -10.63 -8.48 8.25
CA HIS A 164 -11.13 -9.86 8.35
C HIS A 164 -12.35 -10.16 7.46
N ASN A 165 -13.17 -9.15 7.19
CA ASN A 165 -14.36 -9.24 6.35
C ASN A 165 -14.05 -9.01 4.86
N ILE A 166 -12.78 -9.00 4.42
CA ILE A 166 -12.42 -8.73 3.02
C ILE A 166 -13.11 -9.67 2.01
N LEU A 167 -13.42 -10.90 2.42
CA LEU A 167 -14.12 -11.89 1.60
C LEU A 167 -15.62 -11.58 1.42
N THR A 168 -16.15 -10.56 2.10
CA THR A 168 -17.53 -10.10 1.91
C THR A 168 -17.66 -9.04 0.81
N TYR A 169 -16.54 -8.54 0.28
CA TYR A 169 -16.54 -7.51 -0.74
C TYR A 169 -16.52 -8.14 -2.13
N ASP A 170 -17.59 -7.98 -2.90
CA ASP A 170 -17.72 -8.54 -4.25
C ASP A 170 -16.60 -8.08 -5.19
N LYS A 171 -16.22 -6.80 -5.12
CA LYS A 171 -15.11 -6.23 -5.90
C LYS A 171 -13.80 -7.01 -5.68
N PHE A 172 -13.50 -7.35 -4.43
CA PHE A 172 -12.30 -8.12 -4.08
C PHE A 172 -12.41 -9.56 -4.59
N ASN A 173 -13.55 -10.21 -4.36
CA ASN A 173 -13.77 -11.59 -4.79
C ASN A 173 -13.70 -11.74 -6.32
N ASN A 174 -14.25 -10.78 -7.07
CA ASN A 174 -14.16 -10.75 -8.53
C ASN A 174 -12.70 -10.68 -8.99
N CYS A 175 -11.88 -9.82 -8.38
CA CYS A 175 -10.45 -9.78 -8.66
C CYS A 175 -9.74 -11.08 -8.26
N VAL A 176 -10.09 -11.71 -7.13
CA VAL A 176 -9.51 -13.00 -6.72
C VAL A 176 -9.78 -14.09 -7.76
N GLU A 177 -11.01 -14.19 -8.29
CA GLU A 177 -11.34 -15.19 -9.31
C GLU A 177 -10.56 -14.95 -10.62
N ILE A 178 -10.39 -13.67 -11.02
CA ILE A 178 -9.52 -13.28 -12.13
C ILE A 178 -8.08 -13.79 -11.91
N PHE A 179 -7.49 -13.52 -10.75
CA PHE A 179 -6.11 -13.89 -10.46
C PHE A 179 -5.91 -15.40 -10.24
N LYS A 180 -6.92 -16.12 -9.75
CA LYS A 180 -6.90 -17.59 -9.77
C LYS A 180 -6.87 -18.14 -11.18
N HIS A 181 -7.65 -17.56 -12.09
CA HIS A 181 -7.61 -17.95 -13.50
C HIS A 181 -6.23 -17.68 -14.12
N LEU A 182 -5.59 -16.56 -13.76
CA LEU A 182 -4.21 -16.27 -14.18
C LEU A 182 -3.24 -17.36 -13.69
N GLU A 183 -3.28 -17.66 -12.39
CA GLU A 183 -2.39 -18.66 -11.78
C GLU A 183 -2.60 -20.07 -12.34
N LEU A 184 -3.85 -20.53 -12.50
CA LEU A 184 -4.18 -21.87 -13.00
C LEU A 184 -3.69 -22.11 -14.43
N ASN A 185 -3.74 -21.08 -15.27
CA ASN A 185 -3.29 -21.18 -16.66
C ASN A 185 -1.81 -20.86 -16.82
N ASN A 186 -1.06 -20.70 -15.72
CA ASN A 186 0.32 -20.19 -15.71
C ASN A 186 0.46 -18.90 -16.54
N ILE A 187 -0.60 -18.10 -16.57
CA ILE A 187 -0.56 -16.76 -17.12
C ILE A 187 0.07 -15.91 -16.03
N GLY A 188 1.39 -15.82 -16.04
CA GLY A 188 2.03 -14.78 -15.27
C GLY A 188 1.53 -13.44 -15.80
N LEU A 189 1.39 -12.45 -14.91
CA LEU A 189 1.46 -11.05 -15.35
C LEU A 189 2.73 -10.78 -16.20
N TYR A 190 3.70 -11.70 -16.19
CA TYR A 190 5.02 -11.61 -16.83
C TYR A 190 5.31 -12.67 -17.91
N THR A 191 4.33 -13.40 -18.41
CA THR A 191 4.58 -14.38 -19.49
C THR A 191 3.79 -13.96 -20.72
N GLY A 192 4.47 -13.48 -21.76
CA GLY A 192 3.90 -12.95 -23.01
C GLY A 192 3.20 -13.98 -23.88
N THR A 193 2.41 -14.85 -23.27
CA THR A 193 1.62 -15.89 -23.90
C THR A 193 0.24 -15.91 -23.26
N VAL A 194 -0.59 -14.94 -23.63
CA VAL A 194 -2.04 -15.04 -23.41
C VAL A 194 -2.73 -14.70 -24.72
N GLU A 195 -3.41 -15.69 -25.28
CA GLU A 195 -4.39 -15.44 -26.33
C GLU A 195 -5.49 -14.51 -25.79
N CYS A 196 -6.00 -13.60 -26.62
CA CYS A 196 -7.09 -12.69 -26.29
C CYS A 196 -8.38 -13.45 -25.96
N VAL A 197 -8.51 -13.91 -24.72
CA VAL A 197 -9.78 -14.43 -24.20
C VAL A 197 -10.63 -13.23 -23.80
N GLN A 198 -11.75 -13.04 -24.51
CA GLN A 198 -12.75 -12.05 -24.11
C GLN A 198 -13.24 -12.36 -22.70
N THR A 199 -13.18 -11.35 -21.83
CA THR A 199 -13.60 -11.43 -20.43
C THR A 199 -14.45 -10.22 -20.07
N MET A 200 -15.06 -10.21 -18.89
CA MET A 200 -15.92 -9.14 -18.41
C MET A 200 -15.29 -8.43 -17.21
N ALA A 201 -15.28 -7.10 -17.24
CA ALA A 201 -14.89 -6.27 -16.11
C ALA A 201 -16.03 -6.15 -15.08
N VAL A 202 -15.72 -5.58 -13.91
CA VAL A 202 -16.63 -5.54 -12.76
C VAL A 202 -17.87 -4.67 -13.02
N ASP A 203 -17.78 -3.67 -13.90
CA ASP A 203 -18.92 -2.84 -14.33
C ASP A 203 -19.71 -3.42 -15.52
N GLY A 204 -19.31 -4.59 -16.02
CA GLY A 204 -19.96 -5.28 -17.14
C GLY A 204 -19.33 -5.01 -18.51
N HIS A 205 -18.26 -4.23 -18.61
CA HIS A 205 -17.53 -4.06 -19.86
C HIS A 205 -16.96 -5.38 -20.38
N ILE A 206 -17.18 -5.68 -21.66
CA ILE A 206 -16.57 -6.82 -22.34
C ILE A 206 -15.24 -6.37 -22.94
N VAL A 207 -14.15 -7.02 -22.54
CA VAL A 207 -12.78 -6.63 -22.87
C VAL A 207 -11.99 -7.78 -23.47
N ASN A 208 -10.97 -7.47 -24.27
CA ASN A 208 -10.29 -8.44 -25.13
C ASN A 208 -9.23 -9.29 -24.43
N SER A 209 -8.85 -8.94 -23.20
CA SER A 209 -7.95 -9.76 -22.39
C SER A 209 -8.11 -9.48 -20.91
N ILE A 210 -7.53 -10.34 -20.09
CA ILE A 210 -7.47 -10.17 -18.63
C ILE A 210 -6.71 -8.90 -18.21
N TYR A 211 -5.74 -8.44 -19.00
CA TYR A 211 -5.03 -7.19 -18.75
C TYR A 211 -5.90 -5.96 -19.02
N HIS A 212 -6.75 -6.02 -20.05
CA HIS A 212 -7.76 -4.98 -20.25
C HIS A 212 -8.74 -4.94 -19.07
N CYS A 213 -9.14 -6.10 -18.55
CA CYS A 213 -9.99 -6.18 -17.35
C CYS A 213 -9.31 -5.52 -16.13
N ILE A 214 -8.00 -5.70 -15.98
CA ILE A 214 -7.22 -5.03 -14.92
C ILE A 214 -7.25 -3.51 -15.07
N ILE A 215 -7.00 -2.97 -16.28
CA ILE A 215 -7.03 -1.52 -16.54
C ILE A 215 -8.43 -0.97 -16.30
N ASP A 216 -9.45 -1.61 -16.88
CA ASP A 216 -10.86 -1.22 -16.77
C ASP A 216 -11.30 -1.13 -15.30
N ASN A 217 -11.06 -2.20 -14.53
CA ASN A 217 -11.37 -2.24 -13.12
C ASN A 217 -10.62 -1.17 -12.33
N TRP A 218 -9.33 -0.94 -12.62
CA TRP A 218 -8.57 0.13 -11.97
C TRP A 218 -9.22 1.49 -12.23
N LEU A 219 -9.59 1.80 -13.48
CA LEU A 219 -10.26 3.05 -13.84
C LEU A 219 -11.60 3.19 -13.11
N LEU A 220 -12.41 2.12 -13.09
CA LEU A 220 -13.69 2.06 -12.38
C LEU A 220 -13.53 2.35 -10.88
N PHE A 221 -12.56 1.71 -10.22
CA PHE A 221 -12.37 1.86 -8.77
C PHE A 221 -11.82 3.21 -8.35
N HIS A 222 -11.12 3.90 -9.26
CA HIS A 222 -10.69 5.28 -9.07
C HIS A 222 -11.76 6.30 -9.46
N GLY A 223 -12.94 5.86 -9.90
CA GLY A 223 -14.03 6.73 -10.34
C GLY A 223 -13.70 7.52 -11.60
N ILE A 224 -12.81 6.99 -12.45
CA ILE A 224 -12.39 7.63 -13.68
C ILE A 224 -13.31 7.15 -14.81
N THR A 225 -14.09 8.09 -15.35
CA THR A 225 -14.91 7.86 -16.53
C THR A 225 -14.03 7.49 -17.72
N HIS A 226 -14.33 6.37 -18.36
CA HIS A 226 -13.56 5.88 -19.50
C HIS A 226 -14.46 5.24 -20.56
N ILE A 227 -13.92 5.16 -21.78
CA ILE A 227 -14.55 4.56 -22.95
C ILE A 227 -13.63 3.44 -23.43
N ILE A 228 -14.16 2.21 -23.47
CA ILE A 228 -13.48 1.05 -24.04
C ILE A 228 -13.58 1.01 -25.57
N ASN A 229 -12.55 0.46 -26.22
CA ASN A 229 -12.43 0.34 -27.68
C ASN A 229 -12.64 1.68 -28.41
N SER A 230 -12.20 2.78 -27.79
CA SER A 230 -12.34 4.11 -28.37
C SER A 230 -11.50 4.24 -29.63
N ARG A 231 -12.08 4.83 -30.68
CA ARG A 231 -11.38 5.17 -31.93
C ARG A 231 -10.90 6.63 -31.96
N ASN A 232 -11.06 7.35 -30.85
CA ASN A 232 -10.83 8.79 -30.74
C ASN A 232 -10.14 9.10 -29.39
N PRO A 233 -9.15 10.02 -29.31
CA PRO A 233 -8.52 10.80 -30.39
C PRO A 233 -7.57 10.01 -31.29
N PHE A 234 -7.17 8.81 -30.88
CA PHE A 234 -6.24 7.98 -31.65
C PHE A 234 -6.91 6.69 -32.16
N PRO A 235 -6.57 6.23 -33.37
CA PRO A 235 -7.01 4.93 -33.86
C PRO A 235 -6.29 3.81 -33.08
N ASN A 236 -7.01 2.72 -32.81
CA ASN A 236 -6.50 1.52 -32.13
C ASN A 236 -6.05 1.74 -30.66
N THR A 237 -6.80 2.54 -29.92
CA THR A 237 -6.65 2.64 -28.46
C THR A 237 -7.69 1.78 -27.74
N ASP A 238 -7.28 1.17 -26.64
CA ASP A 238 -8.13 0.26 -25.89
C ASP A 238 -9.02 1.00 -24.90
N PHE A 239 -8.52 2.10 -24.32
CA PHE A 239 -9.28 2.98 -23.46
C PHE A 239 -9.07 4.45 -23.84
N PHE A 240 -10.11 5.25 -23.66
CA PHE A 240 -10.03 6.71 -23.69
C PHE A 240 -10.67 7.30 -22.44
N LEU A 241 -9.99 8.22 -21.79
CA LEU A 241 -10.41 8.90 -20.57
C LEU A 241 -10.76 10.34 -20.95
N PRO A 242 -12.05 10.65 -21.20
CA PRO A 242 -12.46 11.92 -21.79
C PRO A 242 -12.09 13.14 -20.94
N GLU A 243 -12.22 13.01 -19.62
CA GLU A 243 -11.91 14.09 -18.67
C GLU A 243 -10.42 14.45 -18.63
N LEU A 244 -9.55 13.49 -18.93
CA LEU A 244 -8.10 13.68 -18.98
C LEU A 244 -7.59 13.92 -20.41
N GLY A 245 -8.43 13.71 -21.43
CA GLY A 245 -7.97 13.71 -22.82
C GLY A 245 -6.85 12.69 -23.07
N LEU A 246 -6.87 11.58 -22.32
CA LEU A 246 -5.80 10.59 -22.23
C LEU A 246 -6.27 9.25 -22.81
N SER A 247 -5.50 8.68 -23.72
CA SER A 247 -5.72 7.35 -24.25
C SER A 247 -4.80 6.34 -23.57
N ILE A 248 -5.29 5.12 -23.40
CA ILE A 248 -4.52 3.99 -22.93
C ILE A 248 -4.55 2.91 -24.00
N LYS A 249 -3.38 2.37 -24.28
CA LYS A 249 -3.20 1.21 -25.17
C LYS A 249 -2.56 0.08 -24.37
N PHE A 250 -2.98 -1.15 -24.64
CA PHE A 250 -2.37 -2.34 -24.10
C PHE A 250 -1.79 -3.18 -25.24
N ASN A 251 -0.47 -3.35 -25.26
CA ASN A 251 0.21 -4.21 -26.21
C ASN A 251 0.55 -5.54 -25.54
N MET A 252 0.18 -6.65 -26.18
CA MET A 252 0.59 -8.00 -25.76
C MET A 252 2.06 -8.29 -26.05
N ASP A 253 2.67 -7.58 -26.99
CA ASP A 253 4.05 -7.80 -27.41
C ASP A 253 5.01 -7.63 -26.21
N GLU A 254 5.95 -8.57 -26.07
CA GLU A 254 6.99 -8.61 -25.03
C GLU A 254 8.04 -7.50 -25.22
N SER A 255 7.59 -6.24 -25.27
CA SER A 255 8.49 -5.12 -25.04
C SER A 255 9.17 -5.36 -23.69
N THR A 256 10.51 -5.30 -23.69
CA THR A 256 11.32 -5.42 -22.47
C THR A 256 11.20 -4.20 -21.57
N GLU A 257 10.40 -3.21 -21.96
CA GLU A 257 10.20 -2.00 -21.21
C GLU A 257 9.38 -2.27 -19.95
N SER A 258 10.05 -2.07 -18.81
CA SER A 258 9.48 -2.16 -17.46
C SER A 258 8.71 -0.90 -17.06
N ILE A 259 8.76 0.14 -17.87
CA ILE A 259 8.11 1.42 -17.65
C ILE A 259 7.05 1.61 -18.75
N PRO A 260 5.87 2.17 -18.44
CA PRO A 260 4.89 2.52 -19.47
C PRO A 260 5.42 3.54 -20.47
N ILE A 261 5.19 3.29 -21.76
CA ILE A 261 5.59 4.19 -22.84
C ILE A 261 4.59 5.33 -22.91
N VAL A 262 5.10 6.55 -22.84
CA VAL A 262 4.31 7.78 -23.00
C VAL A 262 4.65 8.35 -24.39
N ASP A 263 3.67 8.40 -25.30
CA ASP A 263 3.89 8.84 -26.68
C ASP A 263 4.20 10.35 -26.78
N GLU A 264 5.22 10.69 -27.57
CA GLU A 264 5.77 12.03 -27.77
C GLU A 264 4.81 13.02 -28.44
N THR A 265 3.71 12.59 -29.06
CA THR A 265 2.77 13.50 -29.73
C THR A 265 1.94 14.41 -28.81
N ASN A 266 2.10 14.28 -27.47
CA ASN A 266 1.89 15.29 -26.41
C ASN A 266 1.73 14.66 -25.00
N GLY A 267 2.14 13.42 -24.77
CA GLY A 267 1.91 12.72 -23.50
C GLY A 267 0.46 12.30 -23.24
N ARG A 268 -0.36 12.29 -24.28
CA ARG A 268 -1.79 11.93 -24.23
C ARG A 268 -2.09 10.47 -24.53
N MET A 269 -1.06 9.64 -24.63
CA MET A 269 -1.21 8.20 -24.77
C MET A 269 -0.21 7.48 -23.86
N ILE A 270 -0.71 6.51 -23.10
CA ILE A 270 0.09 5.60 -22.28
C ILE A 270 -0.06 4.20 -22.83
N THR A 271 1.06 3.51 -23.04
CA THR A 271 1.07 2.12 -23.46
C THR A 271 1.52 1.23 -22.31
N PHE A 272 0.64 0.31 -21.93
CA PHE A 272 0.96 -0.79 -21.02
C PHE A 272 1.25 -2.07 -21.79
N ASN A 273 1.97 -2.97 -21.13
CA ASN A 273 2.26 -4.33 -21.53
C ASN A 273 2.22 -5.22 -20.27
N PRO A 274 2.33 -6.55 -20.39
CA PRO A 274 2.35 -7.44 -19.23
C PRO A 274 3.40 -7.05 -18.17
N ASN A 275 4.59 -6.64 -18.60
CA ASN A 275 5.72 -6.35 -17.70
C ASN A 275 5.55 -5.06 -16.87
N ASN A 276 4.87 -4.06 -17.41
CA ASN A 276 4.80 -2.72 -16.81
C ASN A 276 3.44 -2.38 -16.18
N ILE A 277 2.40 -3.19 -16.38
CA ILE A 277 1.04 -2.93 -15.87
C ILE A 277 1.00 -2.82 -14.34
N ILE A 278 1.94 -3.45 -13.64
CA ILE A 278 2.10 -3.33 -12.18
C ILE A 278 2.38 -1.89 -11.70
N HIS A 279 2.81 -1.01 -12.61
CA HIS A 279 3.09 0.40 -12.35
C HIS A 279 1.92 1.33 -12.70
N ILE A 280 0.73 0.78 -13.02
CA ILE A 280 -0.45 1.55 -13.43
C ILE A 280 -0.76 2.71 -12.46
N GLU A 281 -0.74 2.46 -11.16
CA GLU A 281 -0.98 3.48 -10.13
C GLU A 281 0.01 4.65 -10.22
N GLU A 282 1.31 4.35 -10.30
CA GLU A 282 2.35 5.39 -10.33
C GLU A 282 2.25 6.24 -11.60
N VAL A 283 2.03 5.59 -12.74
CA VAL A 283 1.97 6.25 -14.04
C VAL A 283 0.70 7.05 -14.22
N MET A 284 -0.45 6.50 -13.84
CA MET A 284 -1.73 7.20 -13.93
C MET A 284 -1.76 8.41 -13.00
N ASN A 285 -1.15 8.33 -11.81
CA ASN A 285 -1.01 9.50 -10.95
C ASN A 285 -0.17 10.60 -11.63
N LYS A 286 1.00 10.28 -12.19
CA LYS A 286 1.83 11.26 -12.92
C LYS A 286 1.08 11.91 -14.08
N ALA A 287 0.36 11.11 -14.87
CA ALA A 287 -0.44 11.60 -15.99
C ALA A 287 -1.57 12.54 -15.51
N SER A 288 -2.27 12.17 -14.43
CA SER A 288 -3.39 12.94 -13.85
C SER A 288 -2.95 14.29 -13.27
N PHE A 289 -1.76 14.37 -12.66
CA PHE A 289 -1.23 15.62 -12.09
C PHE A 289 -0.66 16.58 -13.15
N THR A 290 -0.21 16.06 -14.29
CA THR A 290 0.36 16.89 -15.38
C THR A 290 -0.74 17.63 -16.17
N LEU A 291 -1.99 17.17 -16.09
CA LEU A 291 -3.12 17.68 -16.88
C LEU A 291 -3.95 18.78 -16.16
N ARG A 292 -3.58 19.17 -14.93
CA ARG A 292 -4.10 20.37 -14.26
C ARG A 292 -3.15 21.56 -14.50
N ILE A 293 -3.09 22.07 -15.72
CA ILE A 293 -2.50 23.38 -16.05
C ILE A 293 -3.46 24.12 -16.98
#